data_AF-A0A835WXZ5-F1
#
_entry.id   AF-A0A835WXZ5-F1
#
_cell.length_a   1.000
_cell.length_b   1.000
_cell.length_c   1.000
_cell.angle_alpha   90.00
_cell.angle_beta   90.00
_cell.angle_gamma   90.00
#
_symmetry.space_group_name_H-M   'P 1'
#
loop_
_entity.id
_entity.type
_entity.pdbx_description
1 polymer ?
#
loop_
_entity_poly.entity_id
_entity_poly.type
_entity_poly.pdbx_seq_one_letter_code
_entity_poly.pdbx_strand_id
1 'polypeptide(L)' 'MKQGGRIVIGIILIETLFSVLSLIEKLNFTSIDITQITVSKSRKTSKGTMMLARNPVTIIAATKN' A
#
# COMPACT_ATOMS: atom_id res chain seq x y z
N MET A 1 15.40 9.51 -10.23
CA MET A 1 15.17 10.30 -9.00
C MET A 1 16.51 10.80 -8.49
N LYS A 2 16.52 11.90 -7.73
CA LYS A 2 17.73 12.35 -7.04
C LYS A 2 18.12 11.33 -5.96
N GLN A 3 19.42 11.29 -5.64
CA GLN A 3 19.96 10.51 -4.52
C GLN A 3 19.17 10.82 -3.24
N GLY A 4 18.78 9.78 -2.50
CA GLY A 4 17.99 9.91 -1.27
C GLY A 4 16.50 10.22 -1.48
N GLY A 5 16.02 10.27 -2.72
CA GLY A 5 14.59 10.46 -2.99
C GLY A 5 13.77 9.24 -2.56
N ARG A 6 12.60 9.46 -1.94
CA ARG A 6 11.66 8.41 -1.53
C ARG A 6 10.47 8.33 -2.49
N ILE A 7 10.13 7.12 -2.91
CA ILE A 7 8.91 6.82 -3.67
C ILE A 7 7.91 6.13 -2.73
N VAL A 8 6.62 6.46 -2.89
CA VAL A 8 5.51 5.84 -2.15
C VAL A 8 4.43 5.47 -3.15
N ILE A 9 4.00 4.21 -3.13
CA ILE A 9 3.09 3.62 -4.11
C ILE A 9 1.93 2.96 -3.36
N GLY A 10 0.71 3.44 -3.60
CA GLY A 10 -0.52 2.82 -3.11
C GLY A 10 -1.06 1.81 -4.12
N ILE A 11 -1.39 0.61 -3.65
CA ILE A 11 -1.66 -0.56 -4.47
C ILE A 11 -2.92 -1.25 -3.94
N ILE A 12 -3.84 -1.58 -4.84
CA ILE A 12 -5.06 -2.34 -4.51
C ILE A 12 -5.02 -3.73 -5.19
N LEU A 13 -4.41 -3.82 -6.37
CA LEU A 13 -4.34 -5.05 -7.16
C LEU A 13 -3.07 -5.85 -6.83
N ILE A 14 -3.22 -7.17 -6.72
CA ILE A 14 -2.13 -8.08 -6.39
C ILE A 14 -1.09 -8.18 -7.52
N GLU A 15 -1.53 -8.07 -8.77
CA GLU A 15 -0.68 -8.10 -9.96
C GLU A 15 0.22 -6.86 -10.01
N THR A 16 -0.32 -5.70 -9.63
CA THR A 16 0.45 -4.46 -9.51
C THR A 16 1.47 -4.57 -8.38
N LEU A 17 1.12 -5.19 -7.24
CA LEU A 17 2.05 -5.42 -6.14
C LEU A 17 3.28 -6.20 -6.62
N PHE A 18 3.04 -7.32 -7.28
CA PHE A 18 4.12 -8.19 -7.78
C PHE A 18 5.00 -7.47 -8.82
N SER A 19 4.37 -6.73 -9.74
CA SER A 19 5.08 -5.94 -10.75
C SER A 19 5.97 -4.86 -10.14
N VAL A 20 5.46 -4.16 -9.11
CA VAL A 20 6.19 -3.10 -8.40
C VAL A 20 7.36 -3.67 -7.62
N LEU A 21 7.18 -4.78 -6.89
CA LEU A 21 8.28 -5.44 -6.16
C LEU A 21 9.41 -5.85 -7.11
N SER A 22 9.05 -6.48 -8.23
CA SER A 22 10.01 -6.85 -9.28
C SER A 22 10.79 -5.66 -9.86
N LEU A 23 10.13 -4.51 -9.99
CA LEU A 23 10.76 -3.27 -10.47
C LEU A 23 11.68 -2.64 -9.42
N ILE A 24 11.27 -2.62 -8.16
CA ILE A 24 12.05 -2.07 -7.03
C ILE A 24 13.37 -2.84 -6.87
N GLU A 25 13.32 -4.17 -6.95
CA GLU A 25 14.51 -5.03 -6.95
C GLU A 25 15.45 -4.71 -8.11
N LYS A 26 14.93 -4.63 -9.35
CA LYS A 26 15.74 -4.31 -10.54
C LYS A 26 16.38 -2.92 -10.49
N LEU A 27 15.73 -1.96 -9.84
CA LEU A 27 16.15 -0.56 -9.82
C LEU A 27 17.06 -0.22 -8.62
N ASN A 28 17.47 -1.22 -7.82
CA ASN A 28 18.36 -1.05 -6.65
C ASN A 28 17.86 0.03 -5.68
N PHE A 29 16.56 0.06 -5.40
CA PHE A 29 16.04 0.83 -4.28
C PHE A 29 16.39 0.14 -2.97
N THR A 30 16.52 0.92 -1.90
CA THR A 30 16.81 0.43 -0.56
C THR A 30 15.75 0.88 0.43
N SER A 31 15.80 0.34 1.65
CA SER A 31 14.86 0.68 2.72
C SER A 31 13.40 0.49 2.29
N ILE A 32 13.10 -0.69 1.75
CA ILE A 32 11.75 -1.05 1.29
C ILE A 32 10.88 -1.33 2.52
N ASP A 33 9.77 -0.62 2.61
CA ASP A 33 8.76 -0.76 3.64
C ASP A 33 7.40 -1.04 2.98
N ILE A 34 6.73 -2.10 3.44
CA ILE A 34 5.45 -2.56 2.89
C ILE A 34 4.44 -2.57 4.03
N THR A 35 3.40 -1.74 3.92
CA THR A 35 2.35 -1.62 4.93
C THR A 35 0.98 -1.80 4.28
N GLN A 36 0.18 -2.77 4.74
CA GLN A 36 -1.21 -2.94 4.31
C GLN A 36 -2.16 -2.25 5.28
N ILE A 37 -3.04 -1.41 4.76
CA ILE A 37 -4.04 -0.68 5.53
C ILE A 37 -5.42 -1.25 5.22
N THR A 38 -6.09 -1.74 6.26
CA THR A 38 -7.49 -2.17 6.21
C THR A 38 -8.33 -1.23 7.05
N VAL A 39 -9.27 -0.53 6.42
CA VAL A 39 -10.15 0.44 7.10
C VAL A 39 -11.58 -0.08 7.12
N SER A 40 -12.18 -0.10 8.31
CA SER A 40 -13.60 -0.40 8.50
C SER A 40 -14.28 0.74 9.26
N LYS A 41 -15.41 1.22 8.76
CA LYS A 41 -16.19 2.29 9.39
C LYS A 41 -17.52 1.77 9.90
N SER A 42 -17.87 2.09 11.14
CA SER A 42 -19.18 1.77 11.70
C SER A 42 -20.30 2.56 11.01
N ARG A 43 -21.44 1.91 10.77
CA ARG A 43 -22.68 2.51 10.28
C ARG A 43 -23.84 2.03 11.13
N LYS A 44 -24.56 2.96 11.78
CA LYS A 44 -25.82 2.63 12.46
C LYS A 44 -26.87 2.22 11.43
N THR A 45 -27.65 1.20 11.77
CA THR A 45 -28.80 0.68 11.03
C THR A 45 -30.01 0.61 11.97
N SER A 46 -31.19 0.29 11.44
CA SER A 46 -32.40 0.12 12.27
C SER A 46 -32.31 -1.02 13.28
N LYS A 47 -31.40 -1.99 13.10
CA LYS A 47 -31.27 -3.19 13.96
C LYS A 47 -29.96 -3.25 14.76
N GLY A 48 -29.07 -2.28 14.59
CA GLY A 48 -27.76 -2.28 15.26
C GLY A 48 -26.68 -1.56 14.47
N THR A 49 -25.41 -1.73 14.85
CA THR A 49 -24.27 -1.11 14.16
C THR A 49 -23.57 -2.14 13.29
N MET A 50 -23.53 -1.89 11.98
CA MET A 50 -22.76 -2.69 11.03
C MET A 50 -21.39 -2.05 10.78
N MET A 51 -20.37 -2.86 10.49
CA MET A 51 -19.07 -2.36 10.03
C MET A 51 -19.02 -2.43 8.50
N LEU A 52 -18.65 -1.32 7.86
CA LEU A 52 -18.40 -1.25 6.42
C LEU A 52 -16.90 -1.25 6.18
N ALA A 53 -16.38 -2.38 5.68
CA ALA A 53 -15.00 -2.50 5.26
C ALA A 53 -14.76 -1.79 3.93
N ARG A 54 -13.61 -1.13 3.79
CA ARG A 54 -13.06 -0.68 2.51
C ARG A 54 -12.10 -1.73 1.98
N ASN A 55 -11.93 -1.73 0.66
CA ASN A 55 -10.91 -2.55 0.04
C ASN A 55 -9.55 -2.22 0.69
N PRO A 56 -8.76 -3.23 1.08
CA PRO A 56 -7.42 -2.99 1.60
C PRO A 56 -6.57 -2.23 0.58
N VAL A 57 -5.69 -1.37 1.09
CA VAL A 57 -4.69 -0.66 0.28
C VAL A 57 -3.33 -1.02 0.83
N THR A 58 -2.47 -1.56 -0.02
CA THR A 58 -1.06 -1.82 0.29
C THR A 58 -0.23 -0.63 -0.13
N ILE A 59 0.58 -0.10 0.79
CA ILE A 59 1.52 0.99 0.53
C ILE A 59 2.92 0.41 0.52
N ILE A 60 3.66 0.65 -0.55
CA ILE A 60 5.09 0.40 -0.61
C ILE A 60 5.81 1.73 -0.58
N ALA A 61 6.79 1.86 0.31
CA ALA A 61 7.72 2.97 0.32
C ALA A 61 9.14 2.46 0.11
N ALA A 62 9.93 3.15 -0.72
CA ALA A 62 11.32 2.78 -0.98
C ALA A 62 12.17 4.03 -1.22
N THR A 63 13.46 3.97 -0.89
CA THR A 63 14.39 5.10 -1.01
C THR A 63 15.44 4.80 -2.08
N LYS A 64 15.76 5.79 -2.91
CA LYS A 64 16.78 5.63 -3.95
C LYS A 64 18.17 5.86 -3.36
N ASN A 65 18.95 4.78 -3.34
CA ASN A 65 20.41 4.81 -3.19
C ASN A 65 21.12 5.26 -4.46
#